data_AF-A0A1C7E7Y6-F1
#
_entry.id   AF-A0A1C7E7Y6-F1
#
_cell.length_a   1.000
_cell.length_b   1.000
_cell.length_c   1.000
_cell.angle_alpha   90.00
_cell.angle_beta   90.00
_cell.angle_gamma   90.00
#
_symmetry.space_group_name_H-M   'P 1'
#
loop_
_entity.id
_entity.type
_entity.pdbx_description
1 polymer ?
#
loop_
_entity_poly.entity_id
_entity_poly.type
_entity_poly.pdbx_seq_one_letter_code
_entity_poly.pdbx_strand_id
1 'polypeptide(L)'
;MIRGVRGAITITKDEAPEILEQTRRLVLEMAKENGIEPDEVASVIVSTTTDISAAFPAKAVRTIEGWTYVPVMCTHEMDVPGSMPLCIRVMMHVNTKLAQDKIQHIYMNDAVKLRPDLSQKSQVSQA
;
A
#
# COMPACT_ATOMS: atom_id res chain seq x y z
N MET A 1 2.39 -2.79 -20.36
CA MET A 1 0.95 -2.84 -20.01
C MET A 1 0.80 -2.38 -18.56
N ILE A 2 -0.38 -1.92 -18.14
CA ILE A 2 -0.57 -1.45 -16.75
C ILE A 2 -1.09 -2.59 -15.88
N ARG A 3 -0.53 -2.72 -14.66
CA ARG A 3 -1.00 -3.62 -13.59
C ARG A 3 -1.28 -2.85 -12.32
N GLY A 4 -2.27 -3.29 -11.56
CA GLY A 4 -2.51 -2.81 -10.20
C GLY A 4 -1.73 -3.64 -9.19
N VAL A 5 -1.01 -2.97 -8.29
CA VAL A 5 -0.34 -3.57 -7.13
C VAL A 5 -1.04 -3.09 -5.88
N ARG A 6 -1.55 -4.03 -5.08
CA ARG A 6 -2.26 -3.75 -3.83
C ARG A 6 -1.31 -3.78 -2.64
N GLY A 7 -1.49 -2.81 -1.75
CA GLY A 7 -0.88 -2.72 -0.44
C GLY A 7 -1.93 -2.51 0.64
N ALA A 8 -1.72 -3.04 1.85
CA ALA A 8 -2.44 -2.61 3.04
C ALA A 8 -1.58 -2.74 4.30
N ILE A 9 -1.70 -1.79 5.21
CA ILE A 9 -1.02 -1.77 6.50
C ILE A 9 -1.94 -1.14 7.55
N THR A 10 -1.88 -1.61 8.79
CA THR A 10 -2.57 -0.97 9.92
C THR A 10 -1.61 -0.11 10.73
N ILE A 11 -2.14 0.94 11.34
CA ILE A 11 -1.47 1.73 12.38
C ILE A 11 -2.09 1.40 13.74
N THR A 12 -1.38 1.73 14.82
CA THR A 12 -1.82 1.51 16.20
C THR A 12 -2.56 2.72 16.80
N LYS A 13 -2.34 3.91 16.25
CA LYS A 13 -2.96 5.17 16.66
C LYS A 13 -2.99 6.19 15.51
N ASP A 14 -4.00 7.05 15.49
CA ASP A 14 -4.16 8.14 14.51
C ASP A 14 -3.20 9.31 14.83
N GLU A 15 -1.91 9.10 14.58
CA GLU A 15 -0.88 10.12 14.74
C GLU A 15 -0.12 10.35 13.43
N ALA A 16 0.14 11.62 13.10
CA ALA A 16 0.79 11.99 11.85
C ALA A 16 2.13 11.28 11.59
N PRO A 17 3.06 11.15 12.56
CA PRO A 17 4.31 10.42 12.34
C PRO A 17 4.08 8.96 11.95
N GLU A 18 3.13 8.28 12.60
CA GLU A 18 2.85 6.87 12.39
C GLU A 18 2.18 6.61 11.03
N ILE A 19 1.22 7.46 10.64
CA ILE A 19 0.60 7.41 9.32
C ILE A 19 1.68 7.52 8.24
N LEU A 20 2.59 8.49 8.37
CA LEU A 20 3.63 8.73 7.38
C LEU A 20 4.66 7.61 7.34
N GLU A 21 5.09 7.12 8.49
CA GLU A 21 6.06 6.02 8.61
C GLU A 21 5.50 4.72 8.03
N GLN A 22 4.30 4.31 8.45
CA GLN A 22 3.71 3.05 7.98
C GLN A 22 3.32 3.13 6.49
N THR A 23 2.85 4.29 6.00
CA THR A 23 2.60 4.47 4.56
C THR A 23 3.88 4.36 3.75
N ARG A 24 4.97 5.03 4.20
CA ARG A 24 6.27 4.95 3.53
C ARG A 24 6.79 3.52 3.50
N ARG A 25 6.74 2.82 4.63
CA ARG A 25 7.14 1.41 4.75
C ARG A 25 6.37 0.52 3.78
N LEU A 26 5.05 0.67 3.72
CA LEU A 26 4.20 -0.10 2.81
C LEU A 26 4.58 0.13 1.33
N VAL A 27 4.70 1.39 0.90
CA VAL A 27 5.00 1.71 -0.51
C VAL A 27 6.39 1.24 -0.92
N LEU A 28 7.40 1.40 -0.06
CA LEU A 28 8.75 0.91 -0.34
C LEU A 28 8.78 -0.62 -0.46
N GLU A 29 8.08 -1.34 0.42
CA GLU A 29 8.01 -2.80 0.34
C GLU A 29 7.27 -3.25 -0.93
N MET A 30 6.17 -2.59 -1.31
CA MET A 30 5.47 -2.85 -2.57
C MET A 30 6.39 -2.67 -3.78
N ALA A 31 7.17 -1.58 -3.80
CA ALA A 31 8.10 -1.30 -4.89
C ALA A 31 9.22 -2.34 -4.94
N LYS A 32 9.82 -2.66 -3.79
CA LYS A 32 10.90 -3.65 -3.65
C LYS A 32 10.47 -5.03 -4.14
N GLU A 33 9.34 -5.56 -3.66
CA GLU A 33 8.90 -6.93 -3.97
C GLU A 33 8.44 -7.13 -5.42
N ASN A 34 8.17 -6.03 -6.15
CA ASN A 34 7.79 -6.08 -7.56
C ASN A 34 8.87 -5.49 -8.49
N GLY A 35 10.01 -5.03 -7.95
CA GLY A 35 11.07 -4.36 -8.71
C GLY A 35 10.58 -3.13 -9.47
N ILE A 36 9.78 -2.27 -8.82
CA ILE A 36 9.15 -1.09 -9.43
C ILE A 36 10.06 0.12 -9.25
N GLU A 37 10.39 0.78 -10.36
CA GLU A 37 11.02 2.09 -10.36
C GLU A 37 9.98 3.22 -10.43
N PRO A 38 10.26 4.43 -9.90
CA PRO A 38 9.26 5.50 -9.81
C PRO A 38 8.71 5.96 -11.16
N ASP A 39 9.54 5.93 -12.22
CA ASP A 39 9.17 6.32 -13.59
C ASP A 39 8.23 5.32 -14.28
N GLU A 40 8.13 4.10 -13.74
CA GLU A 40 7.17 3.09 -14.19
C GLU A 40 5.77 3.30 -13.56
N VAL A 41 5.66 4.10 -12.50
CA VAL A 41 4.41 4.31 -11.75
C VAL A 41 3.52 5.35 -12.44
N ALA A 42 2.41 4.90 -13.00
CA ALA A 42 1.42 5.77 -13.61
C ALA A 42 0.62 6.57 -12.58
N SER A 43 0.27 5.96 -11.44
CA SER A 43 -0.41 6.65 -10.33
C SER A 43 -0.45 5.82 -9.04
N VAL A 44 -0.69 6.49 -7.92
CA VAL A 44 -0.97 5.87 -6.63
C VAL A 44 -2.28 6.41 -6.05
N ILE A 45 -3.16 5.51 -5.65
CA ILE A 45 -4.36 5.84 -4.85
C ILE A 45 -4.15 5.28 -3.46
N VAL A 46 -4.34 6.11 -2.44
CA VAL A 46 -4.30 5.70 -1.04
C VAL A 46 -5.69 5.87 -0.43
N SER A 47 -6.26 4.80 0.14
CA SER A 47 -7.46 4.90 0.97
C SER A 47 -7.12 4.73 2.45
N THR A 48 -7.84 5.41 3.31
CA THR A 48 -7.82 5.18 4.75
C THR A 48 -9.20 4.83 5.25
N THR A 49 -9.30 4.06 6.33
CA THR A 49 -10.53 4.03 7.11
C THR A 49 -10.84 5.42 7.68
N THR A 50 -12.12 5.66 8.00
CA THR A 50 -12.64 6.96 8.45
C THR A 50 -12.14 7.37 9.84
N ASP A 51 -11.57 6.43 10.59
CA ASP A 51 -10.91 6.62 11.89
C ASP A 51 -9.44 7.09 11.79
N ILE A 52 -8.94 7.37 10.58
CA ILE A 52 -7.62 8.00 10.35
C ILE A 52 -7.81 9.40 9.77
N SER A 53 -7.27 10.40 10.46
CA SER A 53 -7.47 11.82 10.11
C SER A 53 -6.24 12.72 10.36
N ALA A 54 -5.23 12.24 11.11
CA ALA A 54 -4.15 13.09 11.60
C ALA A 54 -3.15 13.55 10.51
N ALA A 55 -3.10 12.88 9.36
CA ALA A 55 -2.25 13.29 8.23
C ALA A 55 -2.72 12.70 6.90
N PHE A 56 -2.33 13.33 5.79
CA PHE A 56 -2.48 12.75 4.45
C PHE A 56 -1.38 11.72 4.17
N PRO A 57 -1.71 10.43 3.97
CA PRO A 57 -0.73 9.40 3.61
C PRO A 57 0.07 9.72 2.34
N ALA A 58 -0.54 10.42 1.37
CA ALA A 58 0.12 10.82 0.12
C ALA A 58 1.40 11.65 0.35
N LYS A 59 1.49 12.37 1.48
CA LYS A 59 2.71 13.09 1.84
C LYS A 59 3.89 12.14 1.97
N ALA A 60 3.71 10.96 2.56
CA ALA A 60 4.76 9.97 2.71
C ALA A 60 5.32 9.54 1.35
N VAL A 61 4.45 9.27 0.38
CA VAL A 61 4.82 8.85 -0.99
C VAL A 61 5.63 9.93 -1.70
N ARG A 62 5.16 11.18 -1.67
CA ARG A 62 5.82 12.32 -2.34
C ARG A 62 7.20 12.65 -1.77
N THR A 63 7.47 12.24 -0.53
CA THR A 63 8.76 12.45 0.15
C THR A 63 9.74 11.29 -0.01
N ILE A 64 9.36 10.21 -0.69
CA ILE A 64 10.30 9.14 -1.05
C ILE A 64 11.22 9.67 -2.15
N GLU A 65 12.52 9.41 -2.01
CA GLU A 65 13.53 9.76 -3.01
C GLU A 65 13.16 9.15 -4.38
N GLY A 66 13.11 9.98 -5.42
CA GLY A 66 12.71 9.58 -6.77
C GLY A 66 11.19 9.62 -7.05
N TRP A 67 10.33 9.73 -6.03
CA TRP A 67 8.86 9.65 -6.20
C TRP A 67 8.15 11.00 -6.31
N THR A 68 8.90 12.11 -6.30
CA THR A 68 8.35 13.49 -6.29
C THR A 68 7.31 13.74 -7.38
N TYR A 69 7.47 13.13 -8.56
CA TYR A 69 6.60 13.33 -9.73
C TYR A 69 5.49 12.29 -9.89
N VAL A 70 5.45 11.26 -9.03
CA VAL A 70 4.40 10.24 -9.08
C VAL A 70 3.07 10.88 -8.65
N PRO A 71 2.00 10.82 -9.47
CA PRO A 71 0.72 11.39 -9.09
C PRO A 71 0.06 10.53 -8.02
N VAL A 72 -0.28 11.15 -6.88
CA VAL A 72 -0.86 10.48 -5.72
C VAL A 72 -2.15 11.17 -5.28
N MET A 73 -3.20 10.39 -5.05
CA MET A 73 -4.50 10.83 -4.54
C MET A 73 -4.86 10.07 -3.26
N CYS A 74 -5.54 10.74 -2.32
CA CYS A 74 -6.12 10.12 -1.14
C CYS A 74 -7.65 10.07 -1.25
N THR A 75 -8.25 9.04 -0.65
CA THR A 75 -9.70 8.90 -0.43
C THR A 75 -9.96 8.28 0.95
N HIS A 76 -11.20 8.30 1.41
CA HIS A 76 -11.65 7.38 2.45
C HIS A 76 -12.14 6.07 1.83
N GLU A 77 -11.94 4.99 2.59
CA GLU A 77 -12.50 3.67 2.34
C GLU A 77 -13.96 3.61 2.76
N MET A 78 -14.71 2.63 2.25
CA MET A 78 -16.06 2.36 2.74
C MET A 78 -16.06 2.11 4.26
N ASP A 79 -17.01 2.71 4.96
CA ASP A 79 -17.21 2.52 6.40
C ASP A 79 -18.16 1.34 6.65
N VAL A 80 -17.58 0.15 6.78
CA VAL A 80 -18.33 -1.10 6.99
C VAL A 80 -18.23 -1.51 8.47
N PRO A 81 -19.36 -1.73 9.17
CA PRO A 81 -19.35 -2.20 10.55
C PRO A 81 -18.54 -3.49 10.74
N GLY A 82 -17.66 -3.52 11.74
CA GLY A 82 -16.80 -4.66 12.02
C GLY A 82 -15.63 -4.84 11.04
N SER A 83 -15.43 -3.90 10.11
CA SER A 83 -14.26 -3.89 9.24
C SER A 83 -13.00 -3.50 10.03
N MET A 84 -11.85 -3.74 9.40
CA MET A 84 -10.55 -3.53 10.02
C MET A 84 -10.30 -2.03 10.29
N PRO A 85 -10.14 -1.61 11.56
CA PRO A 85 -9.90 -0.21 11.91
C PRO A 85 -8.47 0.20 11.56
N LEU A 86 -8.23 1.51 11.59
CA LEU A 86 -6.89 2.11 11.47
C LEU A 86 -6.07 1.53 10.29
N CYS A 87 -6.71 1.35 9.14
CA CYS A 87 -6.11 0.70 7.99
C CYS A 87 -5.88 1.65 6.83
N ILE A 88 -4.64 1.68 6.35
CA ILE A 88 -4.19 2.40 5.16
C ILE A 88 -4.04 1.38 4.04
N ARG A 89 -4.66 1.63 2.89
CA ARG A 89 -4.59 0.78 1.69
C ARG A 89 -4.03 1.56 0.53
N VAL A 90 -3.23 0.88 -0.30
CA VAL A 90 -2.59 1.46 -1.47
C VAL A 90 -2.98 0.66 -2.71
N MET A 91 -3.29 1.37 -3.78
CA MET A 91 -3.36 0.84 -5.14
C MET A 91 -2.38 1.60 -6.02
N MET A 92 -1.33 0.92 -6.45
CA MET A 92 -0.33 1.47 -7.35
C MET A 92 -0.57 0.93 -8.77
N HIS A 93 -0.68 1.83 -9.75
CA HIS A 93 -0.77 1.47 -11.15
C HIS A 93 0.62 1.56 -11.78
N VAL A 94 1.16 0.43 -12.22
CA VAL A 94 2.54 0.34 -12.74
C VAL A 94 2.58 -0.16 -14.17
N ASN A 95 3.46 0.43 -14.97
CA ASN A 95 3.83 -0.08 -16.28
C ASN A 95 4.79 -1.25 -16.09
N THR A 96 4.35 -2.47 -16.34
CA THR A 96 5.18 -3.66 -16.17
C THR A 96 4.93 -4.69 -17.26
N LYS A 97 5.87 -5.63 -17.39
CA LYS A 97 5.74 -6.84 -18.23
C LYS A 97 5.30 -8.05 -17.42
N LEU A 98 5.22 -7.94 -16.09
CA LEU A 98 4.79 -9.04 -15.23
C LEU A 98 3.35 -9.47 -15.56
N ALA A 99 3.15 -10.79 -15.57
CA ALA A 99 1.82 -11.38 -15.62
C ALA A 99 1.07 -11.11 -14.30
N GLN A 100 -0.26 -11.11 -14.36
CA GLN A 100 -1.10 -10.72 -13.22
C GLN A 100 -0.92 -11.62 -12.00
N ASP A 101 -0.69 -12.92 -12.21
CA ASP A 101 -0.43 -13.92 -11.17
C ASP A 101 0.98 -13.85 -10.56
N LYS A 102 1.85 -13.00 -11.12
CA LYS A 102 3.21 -12.76 -10.63
C LYS A 102 3.35 -11.47 -9.82
N ILE A 103 2.32 -10.62 -9.83
CA ILE A 103 2.32 -9.39 -9.02
C ILE A 103 2.26 -9.78 -7.53
N GLN A 104 3.19 -9.24 -6.75
CA GLN A 104 3.23 -9.43 -5.30
C GLN A 104 2.42 -8.31 -4.63
N HIS A 105 1.33 -8.69 -3.98
CA HIS A 105 0.53 -7.77 -3.18
C HIS A 105 0.99 -7.82 -1.73
N ILE A 106 1.13 -6.66 -1.10
CA ILE A 106 1.76 -6.53 0.22
C ILE A 106 0.72 -6.24 1.30
N TYR A 107 0.69 -7.07 2.33
CA TYR A 107 -0.18 -6.90 3.48
C TYR A 107 0.68 -6.99 4.74
N MET A 108 0.62 -5.97 5.59
CA MET A 108 1.49 -5.83 6.76
C MET A 108 0.68 -5.56 8.02
N ASN A 109 1.29 -5.84 9.18
CA ASN A 109 0.65 -5.71 10.50
C ASN A 109 -0.66 -6.52 10.52
N ASP A 110 -1.75 -5.97 11.06
CA ASP A 110 -3.04 -6.69 11.09
C ASP A 110 -3.68 -6.83 9.71
N ALA A 111 -3.27 -6.05 8.71
CA ALA A 111 -3.82 -6.10 7.36
C ALA A 111 -3.57 -7.43 6.64
N VAL A 112 -2.67 -8.29 7.15
CA VAL A 112 -2.51 -9.68 6.69
C VAL A 112 -3.83 -10.46 6.78
N LYS A 113 -4.71 -10.11 7.73
CA LYS A 113 -6.02 -10.75 7.91
C LYS A 113 -7.01 -10.43 6.78
N LEU A 114 -6.73 -9.41 5.94
CA LEU A 114 -7.60 -9.04 4.82
C LEU A 114 -7.53 -10.04 3.65
N ARG A 115 -6.42 -10.77 3.51
CA ARG A 115 -6.18 -11.73 2.42
C ARG A 115 -5.46 -12.98 2.91
N PRO A 116 -6.14 -13.83 3.71
CA PRO A 116 -5.55 -15.07 4.22
C PRO A 116 -5.06 -16.00 3.10
N ASP A 117 -5.67 -15.90 1.91
CA ASP A 117 -5.30 -16.65 0.71
C ASP A 117 -3.95 -16.23 0.09
N LEU A 118 -3.49 -15.00 0.36
CA LEU A 118 -2.20 -14.49 -0.12
C LEU A 118 -1.10 -14.62 0.94
N SER A 119 -1.42 -14.50 2.23
CA SER A 119 -0.46 -14.62 3.32
C SER A 119 0.19 -16.00 3.42
N GLN A 120 -0.47 -17.06 2.93
CA GLN A 120 0.10 -18.42 2.93
C GLN A 120 1.17 -18.63 1.84
N LYS A 121 1.15 -17.87 0.75
CA LYS A 121 2.12 -18.05 -0.35
C LYS A 121 3.53 -17.56 0.01
N SER A 122 3.64 -16.56 0.90
CA SER A 122 4.93 -16.00 1.33
C SER A 122 5.75 -16.94 2.21
N GLN A 123 5.16 -18.00 2.79
CA GLN A 123 5.86 -18.97 3.64
C GLN A 123 6.40 -20.18 2.86
N VAL A 124 5.91 -20.44 1.65
CA VAL A 124 6.26 -21.66 0.89
C VAL A 124 7.50 -21.46 0.01
N SER A 125 7.97 -20.23 -0.18
CA SER A 125 9.19 -19.92 -0.94
C SER A 125 10.48 -19.91 -0.09
N GLN A 126 10.44 -20.42 1.15
CA GLN A 126 11.62 -20.58 2.02
C GLN A 126 11.86 -22.04 2.47
N ALA A 127 11.30 -23.03 1.76
CA ALA A 127 11.57 -24.45 1.99
C ALA A 127 12.35 -25.06 0.82
#